data_AF-A0A3D3IY79-F1
#
_entry.id   AF-A0A3D3IY79-F1
#
_cell.length_a   1.000
_cell.length_b   1.000
_cell.length_c   1.000
_cell.angle_alpha   90.00
_cell.angle_beta   90.00
_cell.angle_gamma   90.00
#
_symmetry.space_group_name_H-M   'P 1'
#
loop_
_entity.id
_entity.type
_entity.pdbx_description
1 polymer ?
#
loop_
_entity_poly.entity_id
_entity_poly.type
_entity_poly.pdbx_seq_one_letter_code
_entity_poly.pdbx_strand_id
1 'polypeptide(L)'
;MDYILIRSRRKTISIEINEKAQLLVRAPMRVPKYEIEKFLVEKDSWIRKHVKMAEERMAKAGTIEPIGRWELRDLKEEALKVIPVRVSYYAGIIGVTYGHITIRNQKTLWGSCSRKG
;
A
#
# COMPACT_ATOMS: atom_id res chain seq x y z
N MET A 1 -10.86 0.47 23.00
CA MET A 1 -10.15 0.67 21.72
C MET A 1 -11.21 1.02 20.71
N ASP A 2 -11.17 2.21 20.14
CA ASP A 2 -12.20 2.65 19.19
C ASP A 2 -11.95 2.03 17.82
N TYR A 3 -13.00 1.46 17.23
CA TYR A 3 -12.92 0.86 15.91
C TYR A 3 -14.25 0.97 15.17
N ILE A 4 -14.17 1.04 13.85
CA ILE A 4 -15.34 1.03 12.97
C ILE A 4 -15.61 -0.42 12.56
N LEU A 5 -16.75 -0.96 12.98
CA LEU A 5 -17.17 -2.32 12.64
C LEU A 5 -17.94 -2.34 11.31
N ILE A 6 -17.43 -3.06 10.32
CA ILE A 6 -18.11 -3.31 9.05
C ILE A 6 -18.40 -4.80 8.93
N ARG A 7 -19.69 -5.16 8.91
CA ARG A 7 -20.12 -6.54 8.69
C ARG A 7 -20.38 -6.82 7.22
N SER A 8 -19.92 -7.97 6.72
CA SER A 8 -20.15 -8.39 5.33
C SER A 8 -20.20 -9.92 5.20
N ARG A 9 -20.56 -10.42 4.01
CA ARG A 9 -20.60 -11.87 3.69
C ARG A 9 -19.19 -12.46 3.48
N ARG A 10 -18.27 -12.15 4.38
CA ARG A 10 -16.90 -12.67 4.39
C ARG A 10 -16.76 -13.84 5.37
N LYS A 11 -15.72 -14.66 5.18
CA LYS A 11 -15.46 -15.83 6.03
C LYS A 11 -14.57 -15.56 7.25
N THR A 12 -13.79 -14.49 7.22
CA THR A 12 -12.76 -14.19 8.23
C THR A 12 -12.97 -12.82 8.90
N ILE A 13 -12.32 -12.58 10.04
CA ILE A 13 -12.16 -11.24 10.63
C ILE A 13 -10.89 -10.61 10.01
N SER A 14 -10.87 -9.29 9.80
CA SER A 14 -9.68 -8.57 9.32
C SER A 14 -9.64 -7.20 9.95
N ILE A 15 -8.42 -6.77 10.23
CA ILE A 15 -8.11 -5.43 10.71
C ILE A 15 -7.52 -4.65 9.53
N GLU A 16 -7.95 -3.41 9.37
CA GLU A 16 -7.44 -2.44 8.41
C GLU A 16 -7.21 -1.12 9.14
N ILE A 17 -6.15 -0.42 8.77
CA ILE A 17 -5.89 0.95 9.26
C ILE A 17 -5.92 1.83 8.03
N ASN A 18 -6.86 2.78 8.00
CA ASN A 18 -7.05 3.63 6.82
C ASN A 18 -6.01 4.77 6.76
N GLU A 19 -6.04 5.55 5.68
CA GLU A 19 -5.14 6.71 5.48
C GLU A 19 -5.29 7.79 6.55
N LYS A 20 -6.42 7.81 7.27
CA LYS A 20 -6.70 8.71 8.40
C LYS A 20 -6.28 8.11 9.76
N ALA A 21 -5.48 7.04 9.75
CA ALA A 21 -5.05 6.29 10.94
C ALA A 21 -6.18 5.69 11.79
N GLN A 22 -7.37 5.49 11.22
CA GLN A 22 -8.52 4.91 11.91
C GLN A 22 -8.52 3.38 11.79
N LEU A 23 -8.88 2.69 12.87
CA LEU A 23 -8.99 1.24 12.92
C LEU A 23 -10.34 0.77 12.37
N LEU A 24 -10.32 0.06 11.25
CA LEU A 24 -11.46 -0.61 10.65
C LEU A 24 -11.39 -2.11 10.93
N VAL A 25 -12.47 -2.65 11.49
CA VAL A 25 -12.61 -4.09 11.70
C VAL A 25 -13.70 -4.58 10.79
N ARG A 26 -13.32 -5.41 9.81
CA ARG A 26 -14.27 -6.11 8.97
C ARG A 26 -14.57 -7.47 9.61
N ALA A 27 -15.83 -7.88 9.69
CA ALA A 27 -16.21 -9.17 10.30
C ALA A 27 -17.34 -9.88 9.53
N PRO A 28 -17.45 -11.21 9.61
CA PRO A 28 -18.60 -11.96 9.08
C PRO A 28 -19.92 -11.53 9.74
N MET A 29 -21.04 -11.73 9.04
CA MET A 29 -22.37 -11.33 9.54
C MET A 29 -22.74 -11.94 10.90
N ARG A 30 -22.37 -13.20 11.15
CA ARG A 30 -22.82 -13.97 12.33
C ARG A 30 -21.80 -14.08 13.47
N VAL A 31 -20.59 -13.56 13.27
CA VAL A 31 -19.55 -13.62 14.32
C VAL A 31 -19.93 -12.68 15.47
N PRO A 32 -20.00 -13.16 16.71
CA PRO A 32 -20.37 -12.36 17.86
C PRO A 32 -19.30 -11.31 18.20
N LYS A 33 -19.70 -10.26 18.91
CA LYS A 33 -18.81 -9.13 19.22
C LYS A 33 -17.64 -9.53 20.12
N TYR A 34 -17.85 -10.42 21.09
CA TYR A 34 -16.80 -10.86 22.00
C TYR A 34 -15.63 -11.54 21.27
N GLU A 35 -15.92 -12.26 20.18
CA GLU A 35 -14.91 -12.96 19.40
C GLU A 35 -14.07 -11.97 18.58
N ILE A 36 -14.70 -10.88 18.11
CA ILE A 36 -14.01 -9.75 17.49
C ILE A 36 -13.10 -9.06 18.52
N GLU A 37 -13.62 -8.79 19.72
CA GLU A 37 -12.84 -8.15 20.79
C GLU A 37 -11.65 -9.02 21.21
N LYS A 38 -11.84 -10.34 21.34
CA LYS A 38 -10.76 -11.29 21.60
C LYS A 38 -9.67 -11.23 20.52
N PHE A 39 -10.07 -11.18 19.24
CA PHE A 39 -9.13 -11.06 18.12
C PHE A 39 -8.34 -9.74 18.15
N LEU A 40 -8.99 -8.64 18.55
CA LEU A 40 -8.32 -7.34 18.70
C LEU A 40 -7.30 -7.35 19.83
N VAL A 41 -7.63 -7.94 20.98
CA VAL A 41 -6.70 -8.07 22.11
C VAL A 41 -5.48 -8.89 21.71
N GLU A 42 -5.67 -10.00 20.99
CA GLU A 42 -4.58 -10.84 20.49
C GLU A 42 -3.63 -10.07 19.56
N LYS A 43 -4.16 -9.09 18.80
CA LYS A 43 -3.39 -8.27 17.85
C LYS A 43 -3.03 -6.88 18.39
N ASP A 44 -3.26 -6.57 19.67
CA ASP A 44 -3.11 -5.23 20.25
C ASP A 44 -1.73 -4.61 19.97
N SER A 45 -0.65 -5.39 20.18
CA SER A 45 0.72 -4.95 19.91
C SER A 45 0.94 -4.57 18.44
N TRP A 46 0.42 -5.38 17.53
CA TRP A 46 0.48 -5.11 16.08
C TRP A 46 -0.33 -3.86 15.73
N ILE A 47 -1.53 -3.70 16.29
CA ILE A 47 -2.42 -2.56 16.04
C ILE A 47 -1.73 -1.27 16.49
N ARG A 48 -1.26 -1.19 17.74
CA ARG A 48 -0.58 0.01 18.28
C ARG A 48 0.61 0.43 17.42
N LYS A 49 1.44 -0.54 17.02
CA LYS A 49 2.59 -0.29 16.13
C LYS A 49 2.15 0.33 14.81
N HIS A 50 1.15 -0.25 14.14
CA HIS A 50 0.73 0.19 12.82
C HIS A 50 -0.09 1.48 12.85
N VAL A 51 -0.85 1.74 13.91
CA VAL A 51 -1.54 3.03 14.11
C VAL A 51 -0.50 4.14 14.24
N LYS A 52 0.53 3.96 15.08
CA LYS A 52 1.63 4.94 15.20
C LYS A 52 2.32 5.20 13.86
N MET A 53 2.63 4.13 13.11
CA MET A 53 3.21 4.28 11.77
C MET A 53 2.27 5.02 10.79
N ALA A 54 0.96 4.83 10.90
CA ALA A 54 -0.02 5.52 10.07
C ALA A 54 -0.13 7.01 10.44
N GLU A 55 -0.11 7.35 11.73
CA GLU A 55 -0.07 8.74 12.21
C GLU A 55 1.19 9.46 11.73
N GLU A 56 2.36 8.83 11.85
CA GLU A 56 3.63 9.39 11.35
C GLU A 56 3.61 9.60 9.83
N ARG A 57 2.99 8.69 9.08
CA ARG A 57 2.78 8.85 7.63
C ARG A 57 1.84 9.99 7.31
N MET A 58 0.73 10.13 8.06
CA MET A 58 -0.23 11.21 7.87
C MET A 58 0.41 12.57 8.15
N ALA A 59 1.20 12.68 9.24
CA ALA A 59 1.93 13.89 9.58
C ALA A 59 2.93 14.29 8.48
N LYS A 60 3.67 13.32 7.91
CA LYS A 60 4.56 13.56 6.78
C LYS A 60 3.82 13.94 5.51
N ALA A 61 2.71 13.26 5.20
CA ALA A 61 1.90 13.57 4.01
C ALA A 61 1.29 14.98 4.08
N GLY A 62 0.91 15.45 5.27
CA GLY A 62 0.42 16.82 5.48
C GLY A 62 1.47 17.92 5.25
N THR A 63 2.76 17.57 5.26
CA THR A 63 3.86 18.53 5.02
C THR A 63 4.33 18.59 3.57
N ILE A 64 3.90 17.66 2.72
CA ILE A 64 4.37 17.55 1.34
C ILE A 64 3.26 18.07 0.42
N GLU A 65 3.55 19.14 -0.31
CA GLU A 65 2.60 19.63 -1.32
C GLU A 65 2.36 18.56 -2.40
N PRO A 66 1.11 18.36 -2.84
CA PRO A 66 0.82 17.43 -3.92
C PRO A 66 1.56 17.83 -5.20
N ILE A 67 2.27 16.87 -5.80
CA ILE A 67 2.94 17.05 -7.09
C ILE A 67 1.92 17.50 -8.14
N GLY A 68 2.20 18.63 -8.79
CA GLY A 68 1.33 19.20 -9.81
C GLY A 68 1.22 18.30 -11.05
N ARG A 69 0.15 18.47 -11.85
CA ARG A 69 -0.02 17.69 -13.09
C ARG A 69 1.16 17.86 -14.06
N TRP A 70 1.70 19.07 -14.15
CA TRP A 70 2.83 19.41 -15.02
C TRP A 70 4.13 18.83 -14.50
N GLU A 71 4.40 19.01 -13.20
CA GLU A 71 5.56 18.44 -12.53
C GLU A 71 5.60 16.90 -12.66
N LEU A 72 4.46 16.22 -12.51
CA LEU A 72 4.37 14.78 -12.73
C LEU A 72 4.71 14.38 -14.17
N ARG A 73 4.32 15.20 -15.15
CA ARG A 73 4.66 14.98 -16.55
C ARG A 73 6.17 15.15 -16.76
N ASP A 74 6.76 16.21 -16.21
CA ASP A 74 8.19 16.50 -16.36
C ASP A 74 9.04 15.40 -15.72
N LEU A 75 8.68 14.96 -14.51
CA LEU A 75 9.31 13.81 -13.83
C LEU A 75 9.20 12.52 -14.66
N LYS A 76 8.05 12.30 -15.32
CA LYS A 76 7.89 11.14 -16.21
C LYS A 76 8.79 11.25 -17.44
N GLU A 77 8.88 12.42 -18.06
CA GLU A 77 9.75 12.67 -19.22
C GLU A 77 11.24 12.50 -18.84
N GLU A 78 11.65 12.97 -17.67
CA GLU A 78 13.00 12.77 -17.13
C GLU A 78 13.28 11.28 -16.87
N ALA A 79 12.35 10.58 -16.21
CA ALA A 79 12.50 9.18 -15.90
C ALA A 79 12.60 8.32 -17.18
N LEU A 80 11.91 8.69 -18.26
CA LEU A 80 12.02 8.03 -19.57
C LEU A 80 13.40 8.21 -20.22
N LYS A 81 14.16 9.26 -19.89
CA LYS A 81 15.53 9.46 -20.37
C LYS A 81 16.53 8.62 -19.57
N VAL A 82 16.36 8.55 -18.26
CA VAL A 82 17.36 7.96 -17.35
C VAL A 82 17.17 6.47 -17.13
N ILE A 83 15.93 6.02 -16.91
CA ILE A 83 15.65 4.63 -16.50
C ILE A 83 16.04 3.62 -17.59
N PRO A 84 15.66 3.78 -18.87
CA PRO A 84 16.01 2.79 -19.90
C PRO A 84 17.52 2.59 -20.06
N VAL A 85 18.31 3.66 -19.95
CA VAL A 85 19.77 3.59 -20.03
C VAL A 85 20.34 2.77 -18.87
N ARG A 86 19.88 3.03 -17.64
CA ARG A 86 20.30 2.26 -16.46
C ARG A 86 19.88 0.80 -16.54
N VAL A 87 18.65 0.54 -16.97
CA VAL A 87 18.15 -0.84 -17.11
C VAL A 87 18.97 -1.60 -18.14
N SER A 88 19.30 -1.00 -19.29
CA SER A 88 20.17 -1.61 -20.30
C SER A 88 21.55 -1.97 -19.74
N TYR A 89 22.19 -1.05 -19.01
CA TYR A 89 23.49 -1.26 -18.38
C TYR A 89 23.47 -2.46 -17.42
N TYR A 90 22.54 -2.50 -16.48
CA TYR A 90 22.48 -3.58 -15.49
C TYR A 90 21.97 -4.90 -16.06
N ALA A 91 21.09 -4.87 -17.07
CA ALA A 91 20.63 -6.07 -17.77
C ALA A 91 21.80 -6.83 -18.42
N GLY A 92 22.75 -6.10 -19.01
CA GLY A 92 23.98 -6.68 -19.56
C GLY A 92 24.88 -7.33 -18.50
N ILE A 93 25.00 -6.72 -17.32
CA ILE A 93 25.80 -7.25 -16.21
C ILE A 93 25.19 -8.54 -15.65
N ILE A 94 23.86 -8.58 -15.48
CA ILE A 94 23.16 -9.70 -14.84
C ILE A 94 22.83 -10.80 -15.86
N GLY A 95 22.95 -10.52 -17.17
CA GLY A 95 22.70 -11.49 -18.23
C GLY A 95 21.21 -11.74 -18.49
N VAL A 96 20.37 -10.73 -18.32
CA VAL A 96 18.91 -10.80 -18.53
C VAL A 96 18.47 -9.90 -19.68
N THR A 97 17.30 -10.19 -20.27
CA THR A 97 16.68 -9.36 -21.30
C THR A 97 15.32 -8.82 -20.81
N TYR A 98 14.85 -7.75 -21.45
CA TYR A 98 13.55 -7.13 -21.12
C TYR A 98 12.86 -6.65 -22.40
N GLY A 99 11.52 -6.54 -22.32
CA GLY A 99 10.70 -6.00 -23.39
C GLY A 99 10.63 -4.47 -23.35
N HIS A 100 9.42 -3.92 -23.26
CA HIS A 100 9.22 -2.48 -23.19
C HIS A 100 9.20 -2.00 -21.73
N ILE A 101 9.79 -0.84 -21.46
CA ILE A 101 9.74 -0.19 -20.14
C ILE A 101 8.59 0.81 -20.15
N THR A 102 7.66 0.67 -19.20
CA THR A 102 6.56 1.62 -19.03
C THR A 102 6.67 2.33 -17.68
N ILE A 103 6.56 3.65 -17.67
CA ILE A 103 6.50 4.46 -16.45
C ILE A 103 5.05 4.88 -16.16
N ARG A 104 4.51 4.46 -15.01
CA ARG A 104 3.12 4.69 -14.59
C ARG A 104 3.06 5.35 -13.22
N ASN A 105 2.10 6.25 -13.02
CA ASN A 105 1.78 6.79 -11.70
C ASN A 105 0.83 5.83 -10.95
N GLN A 106 1.36 4.72 -10.46
CA GLN A 106 0.60 3.67 -9.78
C GLN A 106 0.44 3.97 -8.29
N LYS A 107 -0.81 3.97 -7.79
CA LYS A 107 -1.09 4.17 -6.36
C LYS A 107 -0.86 2.92 -5.53
N THR A 108 -1.17 1.76 -6.08
CA THR A 108 -0.94 0.44 -5.47
C THR A 108 -0.54 -0.55 -6.58
N LEU A 109 0.23 -1.58 -6.21
CA LEU A 109 0.60 -2.67 -7.10
C LEU A 109 0.34 -3.99 -6.36
N TRP A 110 -0.58 -4.80 -6.87
CA TRP A 110 -0.89 -6.13 -6.36
C TRP A 110 -0.82 -7.14 -7.50
N GLY A 111 -0.15 -8.27 -7.30
CA GLY A 111 -0.11 -9.37 -8.28
C GLY A 111 0.69 -9.06 -9.55
N SER A 112 1.76 -8.26 -9.48
CA SER A 112 2.60 -7.96 -10.66
C SER A 112 3.51 -9.11 -11.11
N CYS A 113 3.52 -10.22 -10.39
CA CYS A 113 4.45 -11.32 -10.69
C CYS A 113 3.86 -12.19 -11.81
N SER A 114 4.49 -12.15 -12.98
CA SER A 114 4.17 -12.99 -14.13
C SER A 114 5.36 -13.91 -14.43
N ARG A 115 5.12 -15.12 -14.97
CA ARG A 115 6.20 -16.01 -15.44
C ARG A 115 7.05 -15.37 -16.55
N LYS A 116 6.51 -14.36 -17.24
CA LYS A 116 7.13 -13.65 -18.36
C LYS A 116 7.71 -12.29 -17.97
N GLY A 117 7.63 -11.90 -16.69
CA GLY A 117 7.80 -10.51 -16.26
C GLY A 117 6.49 -9.73 -16.26
#